data_AF-A0A945VGW8-F1
#
_entry.id   AF-A0A945VGW8-F1
#
_cell.length_a   1.000
_cell.length_b   1.000
_cell.length_c   1.000
_cell.angle_alpha   90.00
_cell.angle_beta   90.00
_cell.angle_gamma   90.00
#
_symmetry.space_group_name_H-M   'P 1'
#
loop_
_entity.id
_entity.type
_entity.pdbx_description
1 polymer ?
#
loop_
_entity_poly.entity_id
_entity_poly.type
_entity_poly.pdbx_seq_one_letter_code
_entity_poly.pdbx_strand_id
1 'polypeptide(L)'
;MNNLKLFSFLSIIFIIGCEETNDTNGNIIPNSTEVVTSDIMETNFYYNLATKSEVQSDEVWHISAQSKQVDFGGQSYGMPNIVLGNVYAQLSDSTFSEITVPPAQNSSWFQDNSIVEYGEENEIINYNMTTHTASIVNADQTFIVYEYIGHTSYKVQFLDYTSGIVSFQFTQL
;
A
#
# COMPACT_ATOMS: atom_id res chain seq x y z
N MET A 1 -9.27 17.01 -57.46
CA MET A 1 -10.56 17.73 -57.57
C MET A 1 -11.65 16.67 -57.67
N ASN A 2 -12.58 16.47 -56.75
CA ASN A 2 -13.14 17.33 -55.72
C ASN A 2 -13.48 16.55 -54.45
N ASN A 3 -13.45 17.31 -53.35
CA ASN A 3 -13.76 16.95 -51.98
C ASN A 3 -15.21 16.47 -51.81
N LEU A 4 -15.43 15.46 -50.97
CA LEU A 4 -16.71 15.28 -50.29
C LEU A 4 -16.46 15.32 -48.78
N LYS A 5 -16.74 16.46 -48.18
CA LYS A 5 -16.96 16.60 -46.75
C LYS A 5 -18.42 16.23 -46.48
N LEU A 6 -18.70 15.39 -45.51
CA LEU A 6 -20.00 15.39 -44.84
C LEU A 6 -19.85 15.12 -43.34
N PHE A 7 -20.66 15.88 -42.61
CA PHE A 7 -20.66 16.16 -41.20
C PHE A 7 -21.12 15.01 -40.30
N SER A 8 -20.59 15.01 -39.08
CA SER A 8 -21.25 14.80 -37.78
C SER A 8 -22.04 13.52 -37.54
N PHE A 9 -21.64 12.74 -36.52
CA PHE A 9 -22.53 12.51 -35.38
C PHE A 9 -21.70 12.21 -34.12
N LEU A 10 -21.85 13.06 -33.13
CA LEU A 10 -21.49 12.83 -31.74
C LEU A 10 -22.41 11.74 -31.19
N SER A 11 -21.86 10.63 -30.71
CA SER A 11 -22.60 9.67 -29.88
C SER A 11 -21.83 9.44 -28.58
N ILE A 12 -22.30 10.12 -27.54
CA ILE A 12 -22.07 9.76 -26.14
C ILE A 12 -23.40 9.19 -25.65
N ILE A 13 -23.39 7.95 -25.15
CA ILE A 13 -24.16 7.38 -24.03
C ILE A 13 -23.37 6.11 -23.65
N PHE A 14 -22.64 6.00 -22.53
CA PHE A 14 -22.97 6.03 -21.09
C PHE A 14 -23.68 4.78 -20.52
N ILE A 15 -22.84 3.96 -19.86
CA ILE A 15 -22.96 3.26 -18.55
C ILE A 15 -23.62 1.85 -18.44
N ILE A 16 -22.94 1.07 -17.57
CA ILE A 16 -23.33 -0.02 -16.65
C ILE A 16 -23.42 -1.44 -17.22
N GLY A 17 -22.32 -2.17 -17.01
CA GLY A 17 -22.32 -3.60 -16.75
C GLY A 17 -21.35 -3.89 -15.60
N CYS A 18 -21.66 -3.42 -14.39
CA CYS A 18 -21.10 -4.05 -13.18
C CYS A 18 -21.81 -5.39 -13.04
N GLU A 19 -21.12 -6.46 -13.38
CA GLU A 19 -21.45 -7.79 -12.91
C GLU A 19 -21.18 -7.80 -11.41
N GLU A 20 -22.21 -8.00 -10.59
CA GLU A 20 -22.05 -8.17 -9.14
C GLU A 20 -21.39 -9.51 -8.88
N THR A 21 -20.06 -9.51 -8.82
CA THR A 21 -19.30 -10.56 -8.16
C THR A 21 -19.20 -10.19 -6.69
N ASN A 22 -19.66 -11.08 -5.81
CA ASN A 22 -19.62 -10.92 -4.36
C ASN A 22 -18.22 -10.48 -3.91
N ASP A 23 -18.08 -9.20 -3.60
CA ASP A 23 -16.86 -8.59 -3.10
C ASP A 23 -16.54 -9.15 -1.72
N THR A 24 -15.50 -9.98 -1.66
CA THR A 24 -14.65 -10.10 -0.47
C THR A 24 -13.65 -8.94 -0.41
N ASN A 25 -14.07 -7.72 -0.73
CA ASN A 25 -13.23 -6.52 -0.59
C ASN A 25 -13.22 -6.12 0.89
N GLY A 26 -12.09 -6.36 1.56
CA GLY A 26 -11.85 -5.92 2.93
C GLY A 26 -12.13 -4.43 3.08
N ASN A 27 -13.19 -4.12 3.84
CA ASN A 27 -13.61 -2.83 4.39
C ASN A 27 -12.76 -1.58 4.04
N ILE A 28 -12.83 -1.11 2.79
CA ILE A 28 -12.36 0.24 2.46
C ILE A 28 -13.23 1.24 3.24
N ILE A 29 -12.58 2.06 4.07
CA ILE A 29 -13.28 3.01 4.94
C ILE A 29 -13.63 4.27 4.14
N PRO A 30 -14.86 4.81 4.25
CA PRO A 30 -15.24 6.01 3.52
C PRO A 30 -14.27 7.18 3.75
N ASN A 31 -13.90 7.86 2.66
CA ASN A 31 -12.95 8.97 2.63
C ASN A 31 -11.47 8.58 2.87
N SER A 32 -11.12 7.29 2.84
CA SER A 32 -9.73 6.87 2.68
C SER A 32 -9.31 6.91 1.19
N THR A 33 -7.99 6.91 0.96
CA THR A 33 -7.41 6.66 -0.36
C THR A 33 -6.95 5.20 -0.38
N GLU A 34 -7.50 4.40 -1.28
CA GLU A 34 -7.05 3.04 -1.55
C GLU A 34 -5.91 3.06 -2.58
N VAL A 35 -4.93 2.19 -2.36
CA VAL A 35 -3.80 1.96 -3.25
C VAL A 35 -3.68 0.46 -3.48
N VAL A 36 -3.61 0.07 -4.75
CA VAL A 36 -3.38 -1.30 -5.19
C VAL A 36 -2.11 -1.29 -6.04
N THR A 37 -1.13 -2.11 -5.68
CA THR A 37 0.17 -2.15 -6.37
C THR A 37 0.08 -2.92 -7.69
N SER A 38 1.08 -2.76 -8.56
CA SER A 38 1.42 -3.79 -9.53
C SER A 38 1.97 -5.04 -8.83
N ASP A 39 2.25 -6.12 -9.59
CA ASP A 39 2.91 -7.31 -9.05
C ASP A 39 4.33 -6.97 -8.56
N ILE A 40 4.52 -7.02 -7.23
CA ILE A 40 5.77 -6.68 -6.55
C ILE A 40 6.84 -7.76 -6.71
N MET A 41 6.50 -8.93 -7.25
CA MET A 41 7.45 -9.97 -7.62
C MET A 41 8.12 -9.66 -8.96
N GLU A 42 7.51 -8.82 -9.80
CA GLU A 42 8.09 -8.37 -11.08
C GLU A 42 8.87 -7.07 -10.94
N THR A 43 8.34 -6.09 -10.22
CA THR A 43 8.96 -4.77 -10.05
C THR A 43 8.57 -4.16 -8.72
N ASN A 44 9.55 -3.55 -8.04
CA ASN A 44 9.30 -2.83 -6.79
C ASN A 44 8.35 -1.64 -7.01
N PHE A 45 7.44 -1.45 -6.08
CA PHE A 45 6.49 -0.35 -6.06
C PHE A 45 6.91 0.70 -5.03
N TYR A 46 6.86 1.98 -5.38
CA TYR A 46 7.22 3.10 -4.49
C TYR A 46 6.10 4.13 -4.48
N TYR A 47 5.58 4.48 -3.30
CA TYR A 47 4.42 5.35 -3.17
C TYR A 47 4.69 6.57 -2.32
N ASN A 48 4.29 7.72 -2.84
CA ASN A 48 4.33 8.99 -2.13
C ASN A 48 2.94 9.33 -1.58
N LEU A 49 2.77 9.19 -0.27
CA LEU A 49 1.51 9.50 0.43
C LEU A 49 1.09 10.98 0.30
N ALA A 50 2.03 11.91 0.11
CA ALA A 50 1.73 13.34 0.02
C ALA A 50 1.17 13.71 -1.36
N THR A 51 1.75 13.18 -2.44
CA THR A 51 1.26 13.40 -3.81
C THR A 51 0.17 12.40 -4.22
N LYS A 52 -0.02 11.35 -3.42
CA LYS A 52 -0.96 10.24 -3.66
C LYS A 52 -0.70 9.53 -4.99
N SER A 53 0.58 9.32 -5.30
CA SER A 53 0.99 8.71 -6.56
C SER A 53 2.15 7.74 -6.36
N GLU A 54 2.20 6.74 -7.23
CA GLU A 54 3.42 5.96 -7.46
C GLU A 54 4.51 6.88 -8.04
N VAL A 55 5.75 6.65 -7.64
CA VAL A 55 6.94 7.43 -8.03
C VAL A 55 8.12 6.49 -8.32
N GLN A 56 9.21 7.01 -8.84
CA GLN A 56 10.44 6.23 -9.03
C GLN A 56 11.22 6.05 -7.72
N SER A 57 12.14 5.09 -7.69
CA SER A 57 12.91 4.73 -6.50
C SER A 57 13.82 5.84 -5.97
N ASP A 58 14.24 6.76 -6.83
CA ASP A 58 15.12 7.89 -6.53
C ASP A 58 14.34 9.18 -6.18
N GLU A 59 13.01 9.13 -6.22
CA GLU A 59 12.12 10.21 -5.78
C GLU A 59 11.77 10.07 -4.29
N VAL A 60 11.00 11.04 -3.76
CA VAL A 60 10.48 10.95 -2.39
C VAL A 60 9.32 9.97 -2.35
N TRP A 61 9.45 8.91 -1.54
CA TRP A 61 8.41 7.93 -1.25
C TRP A 61 8.37 7.62 0.25
N HIS A 62 7.24 7.12 0.72
CA HIS A 62 7.02 6.82 2.14
C HIS A 62 6.80 5.34 2.40
N ILE A 63 6.21 4.62 1.44
CA ILE A 63 5.94 3.20 1.51
C ILE A 63 6.43 2.58 0.20
N SER A 64 7.07 1.43 0.31
CA SER A 64 7.43 0.61 -0.83
C SER A 64 7.05 -0.84 -0.58
N ALA A 65 6.54 -1.50 -1.62
CA ALA A 65 6.30 -2.93 -1.62
C ALA A 65 7.30 -3.57 -2.60
N GLN A 66 8.02 -4.58 -2.13
CA GLN A 66 9.22 -5.10 -2.80
C GLN A 66 9.33 -6.61 -2.66
N SER A 67 10.09 -7.22 -3.56
CA SER A 67 10.56 -8.61 -3.41
C SER A 67 11.94 -8.62 -2.73
N LYS A 68 11.98 -8.81 -1.40
CA LYS A 68 13.23 -8.95 -0.64
C LYS A 68 13.88 -10.30 -0.94
N GLN A 69 15.14 -10.28 -1.40
CA GLN A 69 15.88 -11.52 -1.66
C GLN A 69 16.37 -12.12 -0.33
N VAL A 70 16.04 -13.39 -0.09
CA VAL A 70 16.42 -14.14 1.10
C VAL A 70 17.10 -15.44 0.69
N ASP A 71 18.27 -15.71 1.28
CA ASP A 71 19.02 -16.93 1.02
C ASP A 71 18.48 -18.09 1.86
N PHE A 72 18.08 -19.17 1.18
CA PHE A 72 17.60 -20.40 1.80
C PHE A 72 18.13 -21.61 1.04
N GLY A 73 18.77 -22.55 1.74
CA GLY A 73 19.28 -23.78 1.11
C GLY A 73 20.31 -23.55 -0.01
N GLY A 74 21.05 -22.43 0.02
CA GLY A 74 22.04 -22.08 -1.01
C GLY A 74 21.45 -21.47 -2.29
N GLN A 75 20.16 -21.12 -2.28
CA GLN A 75 19.48 -20.37 -3.35
C GLN A 75 18.87 -19.10 -2.77
N SER A 76 18.68 -18.08 -3.61
CA SER A 76 18.02 -16.82 -3.22
C SER A 76 16.58 -16.84 -3.70
N TYR A 77 15.66 -16.44 -2.83
CA TYR A 77 14.22 -16.41 -3.09
C TYR A 77 13.66 -15.02 -2.82
N GLY A 78 12.76 -14.56 -3.70
CA GLY A 78 12.01 -13.33 -3.50
C GLY A 78 10.89 -13.53 -2.49
N MET A 79 10.94 -12.81 -1.37
CA MET A 79 9.89 -12.75 -0.35
C MET A 79 9.14 -11.43 -0.46
N PRO A 80 7.80 -11.43 -0.42
CA PRO A 80 7.03 -10.19 -0.39
C PRO A 80 7.35 -9.41 0.87
N ASN A 81 7.60 -8.11 0.69
CA ASN A 81 8.15 -7.26 1.73
C ASN A 81 7.58 -5.85 1.65
N ILE A 82 7.38 -5.21 2.80
CA ILE A 82 7.09 -3.78 2.88
C ILE A 82 8.29 -3.08 3.48
N VAL A 83 8.66 -1.95 2.89
CA VAL A 83 9.73 -1.06 3.35
C VAL A 83 9.12 0.32 3.59
N LEU A 84 9.40 0.91 4.75
CA LEU A 84 9.06 2.30 5.02
C LEU A 84 10.24 3.20 4.65
N GLY A 85 9.95 4.33 4.02
CA GLY A 85 10.95 5.30 3.59
C GLY A 85 11.52 6.11 4.76
N ASN A 86 11.96 7.34 4.47
CA ASN A 86 12.45 8.25 5.50
C ASN A 86 11.28 8.90 6.28
N VAL A 87 10.62 8.08 7.09
CA VAL A 87 9.45 8.43 7.91
C VAL A 87 9.63 7.92 9.32
N TYR A 88 8.88 8.46 10.28
CA TYR A 88 8.66 7.81 11.57
C TYR A 88 7.37 7.01 11.51
N ALA A 89 7.33 5.81 12.08
CA ALA A 89 6.12 5.02 12.14
C ALA A 89 5.89 4.44 13.54
N GLN A 90 4.64 4.11 13.84
CA GLN A 90 4.25 3.35 15.03
C GLN A 90 2.98 2.56 14.74
N LEU A 91 2.75 1.51 15.52
CA LEU A 91 1.45 0.83 15.58
C LEU A 91 0.48 1.68 16.40
N SER A 92 -0.80 1.69 16.02
CA SER A 92 -1.87 2.26 16.81
C SER A 92 -2.64 1.17 17.56
N ASP A 93 -3.01 1.46 18.80
CA ASP A 93 -3.96 0.64 19.58
C ASP A 93 -5.43 0.89 19.18
N SER A 94 -5.69 1.90 18.34
CA SER A 94 -7.02 2.26 17.85
C SER A 94 -7.22 1.78 16.41
N THR A 95 -8.48 1.53 16.04
CA THR A 95 -8.80 1.15 14.66
C THR A 95 -8.65 2.33 13.71
N PHE A 96 -8.52 2.05 12.40
CA PHE A 96 -8.38 3.08 11.37
C PHE A 96 -9.50 4.13 11.45
N SER A 97 -10.74 3.74 11.72
CA SER A 97 -11.89 4.65 11.81
C SER A 97 -11.87 5.56 13.05
N GLU A 98 -11.29 5.09 14.16
CA GLU A 98 -11.26 5.83 15.44
C GLU A 98 -10.19 6.91 15.48
N ILE A 99 -9.14 6.76 14.67
CA ILE A 99 -8.02 7.71 14.63
C ILE A 99 -8.45 8.92 13.81
N THR A 100 -8.67 10.04 14.49
CA THR A 100 -9.02 11.33 13.87
C THR A 100 -8.00 12.44 14.12
N VAL A 101 -6.99 12.17 14.95
CA VAL A 101 -5.90 13.09 15.27
C VAL A 101 -4.58 12.33 15.34
N PRO A 102 -3.45 12.95 14.99
CA PRO A 102 -2.15 12.31 15.14
C PRO A 102 -1.80 12.08 16.61
N PRO A 103 -1.01 11.05 16.92
CA PRO A 103 -0.50 10.82 18.26
C PRO A 103 0.43 11.96 18.69
N ALA A 104 0.66 12.07 20.00
CA ALA A 104 1.55 13.08 20.54
C ALA A 104 3.00 12.86 20.06
N GLN A 105 3.78 13.94 19.98
CA GLN A 105 5.18 13.86 19.52
C GLN A 105 6.04 12.93 20.38
N ASN A 106 5.73 12.79 21.67
CA ASN A 106 6.44 11.94 22.63
C ASN A 106 5.93 10.49 22.67
N SER A 107 5.13 10.06 21.69
CA SER A 107 4.76 8.65 21.52
C SER A 107 5.95 7.77 21.14
N SER A 108 5.78 6.46 21.30
CA SER A 108 6.80 5.44 21.00
C SER A 108 6.85 5.16 19.49
N TRP A 109 7.58 5.99 18.76
CA TRP A 109 7.91 5.74 17.35
C TRP A 109 8.96 4.61 17.23
N PHE A 110 8.94 3.89 16.12
CA PHE A 110 9.97 2.91 15.80
C PHE A 110 11.34 3.58 15.75
N GLN A 111 12.35 2.89 16.29
CA GLN A 111 13.75 3.34 16.21
C GLN A 111 14.35 3.04 14.84
N ASP A 112 13.89 1.95 14.21
CA ASP A 112 14.26 1.52 12.88
C ASP A 112 13.02 1.03 12.15
N ASN A 113 12.83 1.49 10.93
CA ASN A 113 11.73 1.11 10.06
C ASN A 113 11.87 -0.30 9.49
N SER A 114 13.06 -0.90 9.53
CA SER A 114 13.28 -2.29 9.10
C SER A 114 12.42 -3.29 9.90
N ILE A 115 11.94 -2.91 11.10
CA ILE A 115 11.10 -3.75 11.96
C ILE A 115 9.80 -4.25 11.30
N VAL A 116 9.36 -3.61 10.20
CA VAL A 116 8.14 -4.03 9.46
C VAL A 116 8.44 -4.92 8.25
N GLU A 117 9.70 -5.19 7.97
CA GLU A 117 10.13 -6.04 6.87
C GLU A 117 9.92 -7.52 7.19
N TYR A 118 9.88 -8.34 6.14
CA TYR A 118 9.80 -9.80 6.23
C TYR A 118 10.87 -10.36 7.19
N GLY A 119 10.40 -11.18 8.12
CA GLY A 119 11.21 -11.84 9.16
C GLY A 119 11.43 -11.04 10.44
N GLU A 120 10.97 -9.79 10.51
CA GLU A 120 11.13 -8.92 11.68
C GLU A 120 9.88 -8.91 12.59
N GLU A 121 9.99 -8.30 13.77
CA GLU A 121 8.97 -8.36 14.83
C GLU A 121 7.57 -7.87 14.39
N ASN A 122 7.52 -6.85 13.53
CA ASN A 122 6.28 -6.26 13.05
C ASN A 122 6.10 -6.45 11.53
N GLU A 123 6.60 -7.56 10.99
CA GLU A 123 6.49 -7.85 9.56
C GLU A 123 5.05 -7.67 9.06
N ILE A 124 4.87 -6.93 7.96
CA ILE A 124 3.53 -6.64 7.44
C ILE A 124 2.98 -7.80 6.60
N ILE A 125 3.85 -8.45 5.83
CA ILE A 125 3.51 -9.59 4.99
C ILE A 125 4.28 -10.79 5.52
N ASN A 126 3.57 -11.79 6.04
CA ASN A 126 4.18 -13.07 6.38
C ASN A 126 4.15 -13.99 5.16
N TYR A 127 5.24 -14.73 4.94
CA TYR A 127 5.29 -15.83 3.99
C TYR A 127 5.45 -17.16 4.73
N ASN A 128 4.45 -18.03 4.61
CA ASN A 128 4.51 -19.37 5.17
C ASN A 128 5.20 -20.33 4.19
N MET A 129 6.44 -20.70 4.52
CA MET A 129 7.26 -21.62 3.72
C MET A 129 6.71 -23.06 3.62
N THR A 130 5.80 -23.46 4.51
CA THR A 130 5.21 -24.82 4.48
C THR A 130 4.06 -24.91 3.49
N THR A 131 3.21 -23.89 3.47
CA THR A 131 2.03 -23.82 2.59
C THR A 131 2.29 -23.03 1.31
N HIS A 132 3.45 -22.35 1.21
CA HIS A 132 3.80 -21.43 0.14
C HIS A 132 2.75 -20.33 -0.08
N THR A 133 2.24 -19.78 1.03
CA THR A 133 1.22 -18.72 1.04
C THR A 133 1.75 -17.49 1.73
N ALA A 134 1.47 -16.30 1.18
CA ALA A 134 1.69 -15.04 1.86
C ALA A 134 0.37 -14.32 2.13
N SER A 135 0.35 -13.54 3.20
CA SER A 135 -0.81 -12.76 3.63
C SER A 135 -0.39 -11.58 4.52
N ILE A 136 -1.23 -10.56 4.60
CA ILE A 136 -1.07 -9.51 5.62
C ILE A 136 -1.22 -10.13 7.01
N VAL A 137 -0.28 -9.85 7.91
CA VAL A 137 -0.23 -10.47 9.25
C VAL A 137 -1.42 -10.05 10.11
N ASN A 138 -1.75 -8.77 10.12
CA ASN A 138 -2.90 -8.23 10.83
C ASN A 138 -3.54 -7.11 10.01
N ALA A 139 -4.56 -7.46 9.22
CA ALA A 139 -5.25 -6.50 8.35
C ALA A 139 -6.02 -5.41 9.13
N ASP A 140 -6.34 -5.62 10.41
CA ASP A 140 -7.00 -4.63 11.26
C ASP A 140 -6.00 -3.63 11.90
N GLN A 141 -4.69 -3.94 11.83
CA GLN A 141 -3.65 -3.08 12.39
C GLN A 141 -3.52 -1.78 11.60
N THR A 142 -3.65 -0.66 12.30
CA THR A 142 -3.35 0.65 11.72
C THR A 142 -1.97 1.12 12.13
N PHE A 143 -1.22 1.60 11.15
CA PHE A 143 0.05 2.30 11.33
C PHE A 143 -0.21 3.80 11.33
N ILE A 144 0.47 4.52 12.22
CA ILE A 144 0.65 5.96 12.03
C ILE A 144 2.01 6.16 11.38
N VAL A 145 2.02 6.85 10.25
CA VAL A 145 3.22 7.26 9.53
C VAL A 145 3.33 8.78 9.63
N TYR A 146 4.46 9.27 10.14
CA TYR A 146 4.79 10.69 10.21
C TYR A 146 5.92 11.02 9.24
N GLU A 147 5.61 11.87 8.29
CA GLU A 147 6.52 12.38 7.27
C GLU A 147 7.07 13.74 7.74
N TYR A 148 8.40 13.84 7.83
CA TYR A 148 9.06 14.93 8.54
C TYR A 148 9.17 16.24 7.73
N ILE A 149 9.29 16.19 6.40
CA ILE A 149 9.52 17.37 5.56
C ILE A 149 8.24 18.22 5.47
N GLY A 150 7.10 17.58 5.19
CA GLY A 150 5.78 18.20 5.18
C GLY A 150 5.10 18.24 6.54
N HIS A 151 5.74 17.72 7.59
CA HIS A 151 5.20 17.61 8.95
C HIS A 151 3.77 17.03 8.97
N THR A 152 3.54 16.01 8.16
CA THR A 152 2.21 15.44 7.95
C THR A 152 2.14 14.02 8.49
N SER A 153 1.07 13.71 9.22
CA SER A 153 0.78 12.36 9.68
C SER A 153 -0.27 11.70 8.78
N TYR A 154 -0.12 10.40 8.60
CA TYR A 154 -1.06 9.55 7.89
C TYR A 154 -1.39 8.36 8.79
N LYS A 155 -2.66 7.95 8.79
CA LYS A 155 -3.02 6.58 9.17
C LYS A 155 -2.98 5.70 7.95
N VAL A 156 -2.40 4.51 8.07
CA VAL A 156 -2.21 3.54 6.98
C VAL A 156 -2.63 2.16 7.47
N GLN A 157 -3.36 1.41 6.66
CA GLN A 157 -3.75 0.04 6.94
C GLN A 157 -3.52 -0.83 5.70
N PHE A 158 -2.77 -1.90 5.86
CA PHE A 158 -2.55 -2.91 4.81
C PHE A 158 -3.71 -3.91 4.87
N LEU A 159 -4.32 -4.19 3.72
CA LEU A 159 -5.62 -4.86 3.66
C LEU A 159 -5.48 -6.28 3.15
N ASP A 160 -4.80 -6.46 2.03
CA ASP A 160 -4.63 -7.76 1.41
C ASP A 160 -3.29 -7.90 0.68
N TYR A 161 -2.86 -9.16 0.55
CA TYR A 161 -1.81 -9.59 -0.36
C TYR A 161 -2.31 -10.79 -1.15
N THR A 162 -2.45 -10.62 -2.45
CA THR A 162 -2.87 -11.69 -3.36
C THR A 162 -1.96 -11.71 -4.58
N SER A 163 -1.24 -12.83 -4.78
CA SER A 163 -0.42 -13.07 -5.99
C SER A 163 0.53 -11.92 -6.34
N GLY A 164 1.28 -11.41 -5.36
CA GLY A 164 2.24 -10.33 -5.58
C GLY A 164 1.61 -8.93 -5.61
N ILE A 165 0.29 -8.81 -5.47
CA ILE A 165 -0.40 -7.52 -5.38
C ILE A 165 -0.68 -7.21 -3.92
N VAL A 166 -0.27 -6.03 -3.46
CA VAL A 166 -0.60 -5.50 -2.13
C VAL A 166 -1.70 -4.46 -2.29
N SER A 167 -2.68 -4.48 -1.40
CA SER A 167 -3.62 -3.36 -1.22
C SER A 167 -3.45 -2.74 0.15
N PHE A 168 -3.51 -1.41 0.20
CA PHE A 168 -3.54 -0.65 1.45
C PHE A 168 -4.40 0.58 1.30
N GLN A 169 -4.88 1.11 2.42
CA GLN A 169 -5.57 2.39 2.47
C GLN A 169 -4.87 3.36 3.39
N PHE A 170 -5.05 4.65 3.12
CA PHE A 170 -4.53 5.71 3.99
C PHE A 170 -5.41 6.96 4.02
N THR A 171 -5.25 7.73 5.09
CA THR A 171 -5.84 9.05 5.26
C THR A 171 -4.85 9.96 5.97
N GLN A 172 -4.74 11.20 5.52
CA GLN A 172 -3.99 12.24 6.23
C GLN A 172 -4.74 12.63 7.52
N LEU A 173 -4.01 12.76 8.63
CA LEU A 173 -4.51 13.17 9.96
C LEU A 173 -4.25 14.65 10.24
#